data_AF-A0A7T5UMS4-F1
#
_entry.id   AF-A0A7T5UMS4-F1
#
_cell.length_a   1.000
_cell.length_b   1.000
_cell.length_c   1.000
_cell.angle_alpha   90.00
_cell.angle_beta   90.00
_cell.angle_gamma   90.00
#
_symmetry.space_group_name_H-M   'P 1'
#
loop_
_entity.id
_entity.type
_entity.pdbx_description
1 polymer ?
#
loop_
_entity_poly.entity_id
_entity_poly.type
_entity_poly.pdbx_seq_one_letter_code
_entity_poly.pdbx_strand_id
1 'polypeptide(L)'
;MKFFIKSILFILFIPVFLIAVIAGIIKYQLLDPYFWQGSFDRGNVYSGLSQTLKTYTVKQIVREGGNTTDARVLTDLINPANIKDLIDRNVINILSFANGQAREITVYIPISKFPKGFVPKDLGINELTPLSTILSKFNIPINRNQIQWISIIGKTSSFLLMSSVAILVICLCLFFVLTDAGKRLTFAGVTILLIGILSLSIWKQIGSYTGNLAGNLQAPPVLEKQIVAIVTQPVLAEIAKTWFLVGVTFTIFGIALFFIKKPEFGAKKSGV
;
A
#
# COMPACT_ATOMS: atom_id res chain seq x y z
N MET A 1 -9.99 -37.35 -17.36
CA MET A 1 -9.14 -36.25 -17.89
C MET A 1 -9.63 -34.85 -17.51
N LYS A 2 -10.89 -34.46 -17.82
CA LYS A 2 -11.42 -33.10 -17.52
C LYS A 2 -11.31 -32.70 -16.03
N PHE A 3 -11.57 -33.62 -15.11
CA PHE A 3 -11.43 -33.37 -13.66
C PHE A 3 -9.98 -33.02 -13.28
N PHE A 4 -9.00 -33.79 -13.77
CA PHE A 4 -7.58 -33.54 -13.52
C PHE A 4 -7.13 -32.16 -14.03
N ILE A 5 -7.56 -31.77 -15.24
CA ILE A 5 -7.27 -30.44 -15.80
C ILE A 5 -7.91 -29.34 -14.94
N LYS A 6 -9.15 -29.52 -14.46
CA LYS A 6 -9.80 -28.57 -13.55
C LYS A 6 -9.05 -28.42 -12.22
N SER A 7 -8.50 -29.51 -11.67
CA SER A 7 -7.69 -29.46 -10.46
C SER A 7 -6.38 -28.70 -10.67
N ILE A 8 -5.71 -28.88 -11.81
CA ILE A 8 -4.51 -28.10 -12.16
C ILE A 8 -4.85 -26.61 -12.28
N LEU A 9 -5.95 -26.28 -12.98
CA LEU A 9 -6.42 -24.91 -13.11
C LEU A 9 -6.70 -24.28 -11.75
N PHE A 10 -7.31 -25.02 -10.83
CA PHE A 10 -7.56 -24.58 -9.46
C PHE A 10 -6.26 -24.26 -8.70
N ILE A 11 -5.27 -25.16 -8.76
CA ILE A 11 -3.97 -24.98 -8.10
C ILE A 11 -3.22 -23.79 -8.69
N LEU A 12 -3.36 -23.53 -9.99
CA LEU A 12 -2.77 -22.36 -10.65
C LEU A 12 -3.52 -21.06 -10.32
N PHE A 13 -4.85 -21.12 -10.19
CA PHE A 13 -5.70 -19.93 -10.02
C PHE A 13 -5.37 -19.16 -8.75
N ILE A 14 -5.25 -19.86 -7.63
CA ILE A 14 -5.06 -19.26 -6.30
C ILE A 14 -3.78 -18.42 -6.20
N PRO A 15 -2.57 -18.94 -6.52
CA PRO A 15 -1.34 -18.14 -6.44
C PRO A 15 -1.37 -16.98 -7.44
N VAL A 16 -1.88 -17.18 -8.66
CA VAL A 16 -2.00 -16.10 -9.65
C VAL A 16 -2.94 -15.00 -9.16
N PHE A 17 -4.03 -15.37 -8.48
CA PHE A 17 -4.95 -14.42 -7.87
C PHE A 17 -4.26 -13.60 -6.76
N LEU A 18 -3.51 -14.26 -5.88
CA LEU A 18 -2.77 -13.55 -4.83
C LEU A 18 -1.75 -12.57 -5.42
N ILE A 19 -1.02 -12.97 -6.46
CA ILE A 19 -0.10 -12.08 -7.19
C ILE A 19 -0.87 -10.88 -7.77
N ALA A 20 -2.03 -11.10 -8.39
CA ALA A 20 -2.84 -10.01 -8.95
C ALA A 20 -3.29 -9.01 -7.87
N VAL A 21 -3.80 -9.50 -6.73
CA VAL A 21 -4.26 -8.62 -5.64
C VAL A 21 -3.09 -7.84 -5.04
N ILE A 22 -1.96 -8.49 -4.77
CA ILE A 22 -0.77 -7.83 -4.22
C ILE A 22 -0.23 -6.79 -5.21
N ALA A 23 -0.11 -7.14 -6.49
CA ALA A 23 0.34 -6.21 -7.52
C ALA A 23 -0.63 -5.01 -7.66
N GLY A 24 -1.93 -5.25 -7.55
CA GLY A 24 -2.97 -4.22 -7.53
C GLY A 24 -2.83 -3.27 -6.33
N ILE A 25 -2.63 -3.80 -5.12
CA ILE A 25 -2.38 -3.01 -3.91
C ILE A 25 -1.11 -2.17 -4.07
N ILE A 26 -0.02 -2.76 -4.55
CA ILE A 26 1.22 -2.02 -4.79
C ILE A 26 0.96 -0.88 -5.78
N LYS A 27 0.34 -1.17 -6.94
CA LYS A 27 0.20 -0.19 -8.02
C LYS A 27 -0.80 0.92 -7.72
N TYR A 28 -1.96 0.58 -7.20
CA TYR A 28 -3.09 1.52 -7.04
C TYR A 28 -3.28 2.04 -5.62
N GLN A 29 -2.50 1.55 -4.65
CA GLN A 29 -2.53 2.07 -3.27
C GLN A 29 -1.14 2.54 -2.85
N LEU A 30 -0.18 1.63 -2.73
CA LEU A 30 1.13 1.98 -2.17
C LEU A 30 1.94 2.91 -3.07
N LEU A 31 1.72 2.88 -4.38
CA LEU A 31 2.34 3.77 -5.36
C LEU A 31 1.47 4.96 -5.77
N ASP A 32 0.28 5.13 -5.17
CA ASP A 32 -0.59 6.27 -5.42
C ASP A 32 -0.47 7.30 -4.29
N PRO A 33 0.02 8.53 -4.55
CA PRO A 33 0.10 9.58 -3.54
C PRO A 33 -1.24 9.90 -2.88
N TYR A 34 -2.35 9.82 -3.61
CA TYR A 34 -3.68 10.13 -3.07
C TYR A 34 -4.13 9.12 -2.01
N PHE A 35 -3.75 7.85 -2.17
CA PHE A 35 -4.01 6.82 -1.16
C PHE A 35 -3.32 7.15 0.16
N TRP A 36 -2.06 7.57 0.14
CA TRP A 36 -1.31 7.94 1.34
C TRP A 36 -1.89 9.18 2.02
N GLN A 37 -2.12 10.25 1.26
CA GLN A 37 -2.71 11.49 1.77
C GLN A 37 -4.09 11.22 2.40
N GLY A 38 -4.97 10.51 1.68
CA GLY A 38 -6.29 10.16 2.18
C GLY A 38 -6.27 9.20 3.38
N SER A 39 -5.26 8.33 3.50
CA SER A 39 -5.06 7.49 4.68
C SER A 39 -4.58 8.30 5.87
N PHE A 40 -3.67 9.24 5.66
CA PHE A 40 -3.10 10.09 6.70
C PHE A 40 -4.10 11.09 7.26
N ASP A 41 -4.92 11.70 6.40
CA ASP A 41 -6.01 12.59 6.81
C ASP A 41 -7.05 11.83 7.65
N ARG A 42 -7.52 10.66 7.19
CA ARG A 42 -8.49 9.84 7.93
C ARG A 42 -7.93 9.27 9.23
N GLY A 43 -6.63 9.00 9.28
CA GLY A 43 -5.92 8.47 10.44
C GLY A 43 -5.45 9.51 11.45
N ASN A 44 -5.72 10.81 11.22
CA ASN A 44 -5.19 11.91 12.03
C ASN A 44 -3.66 11.88 12.21
N VAL A 45 -2.93 11.42 11.19
CA VAL A 45 -1.49 11.16 11.24
C VAL A 45 -0.72 12.45 11.50
N TYR A 46 -1.06 13.54 10.82
CA TYR A 46 -0.34 14.80 10.94
C TYR A 46 -0.44 15.41 12.33
N SER A 47 -1.60 15.32 12.99
CA SER A 47 -1.78 15.79 14.36
C SER A 47 -1.07 14.87 15.36
N GLY A 48 -1.18 13.55 15.19
CA GLY A 48 -0.48 12.57 16.02
C GLY A 48 1.04 12.75 15.97
N LEU A 49 1.61 12.87 14.77
CA LEU A 49 3.03 13.15 14.58
C LEU A 49 3.43 14.49 15.18
N SER A 50 2.62 15.54 14.99
CA SER A 50 2.87 16.86 15.60
C SER A 50 2.99 16.75 17.12
N GLN A 51 2.01 16.12 17.77
CA GLN A 51 1.99 15.98 19.22
C GLN A 51 3.16 15.14 19.75
N THR A 52 3.45 14.01 19.11
CA THR A 52 4.55 13.11 19.49
C THR A 52 5.90 13.78 19.33
N LEU A 53 6.15 14.43 18.19
CA LEU A 53 7.41 15.12 17.92
C LEU A 53 7.60 16.30 18.87
N LYS A 54 6.58 17.14 19.09
CA LYS A 54 6.65 18.24 20.07
C LYS A 54 7.01 17.72 21.46
N THR A 55 6.32 16.68 21.92
CA THR A 55 6.55 16.09 23.25
C THR A 55 7.97 15.55 23.38
N TYR A 56 8.49 14.91 22.34
CA TYR A 56 9.86 14.40 22.32
C TYR A 56 10.89 15.55 22.32
N THR A 57 10.73 16.56 21.47
CA THR A 57 11.61 17.74 21.41
C THR A 57 11.69 18.45 22.76
N VAL A 58 10.56 18.67 23.44
CA VAL A 58 10.55 19.28 24.77
C VAL A 58 11.29 18.40 25.78
N LYS A 59 11.03 17.09 25.80
CA LYS A 59 11.71 16.16 26.71
C LYS A 59 13.23 16.14 26.48
N GLN A 60 13.68 16.18 25.23
CA GLN A 60 15.09 16.19 24.90
C GLN A 60 15.77 17.49 25.35
N ILE A 61 15.17 18.65 25.10
CA ILE A 61 15.70 19.96 25.51
C ILE A 61 15.83 20.04 27.03
N VAL A 62 14.81 19.61 27.77
CA VAL A 62 14.85 19.57 29.25
C VAL A 62 15.94 18.61 29.74
N ARG A 63 16.12 17.46 29.08
CA ARG A 63 17.18 16.50 29.42
C ARG A 63 18.58 17.04 29.17
N GLU A 64 18.75 17.88 28.15
CA GLU A 64 20.01 18.54 27.80
C GLU A 64 20.26 19.83 28.61
N GLY A 65 19.41 20.14 29.59
CA GLY A 65 19.59 21.26 30.51
C GLY A 65 18.96 22.59 30.08
N GLY A 66 18.16 22.60 29.01
CA GLY A 66 17.39 23.76 28.57
C GLY A 66 16.01 23.89 29.24
N ASN A 67 15.34 25.03 29.04
CA ASN A 67 13.99 25.26 29.53
C ASN A 67 12.91 24.90 28.50
N THR A 68 11.70 24.59 28.99
CA THR A 68 10.53 24.31 28.13
C THR A 68 10.16 25.48 27.21
N THR A 69 10.46 26.71 27.62
CA THR A 69 10.30 27.93 26.82
C THR A 69 11.28 28.04 25.66
N ASP A 70 12.47 27.43 25.77
CA ASP A 70 13.50 27.47 24.72
C ASP A 70 13.10 26.57 23.53
N ALA A 71 12.27 25.55 23.81
CA ALA A 71 11.71 24.66 22.81
C ALA A 71 10.62 25.32 21.93
N ARG A 72 10.13 26.51 22.29
CA ARG A 72 8.94 27.12 21.66
C ARG A 72 9.13 27.37 20.17
N VAL A 73 10.29 27.91 19.77
CA VAL A 73 10.62 28.17 18.36
C VAL A 73 10.63 26.89 17.53
N LEU A 74 11.20 25.80 18.05
CA LEU A 74 11.25 24.50 17.36
C LEU A 74 9.88 23.80 17.36
N THR A 75 9.14 23.87 18.46
CA THR A 75 7.84 23.21 18.59
C THR A 75 6.72 23.93 17.83
N ASP A 76 6.85 25.24 17.57
CA ASP A 76 5.92 25.99 16.72
C ASP A 76 6.04 25.61 15.24
N LEU A 77 7.25 25.22 14.80
CA LEU A 77 7.48 24.69 13.45
C LEU A 77 6.86 23.29 13.25
N ILE A 78 6.77 22.49 14.31
CA ILE A 78 6.23 21.12 14.33
C ILE A 78 4.70 21.15 14.46
N ASN A 79 3.99 21.84 13.57
CA ASN A 79 2.52 21.88 13.55
C ASN A 79 1.92 20.96 12.46
N PRO A 80 0.64 20.57 12.55
CA PRO A 80 0.03 19.62 11.60
C PRO A 80 0.10 20.10 10.15
N ALA A 81 -0.06 21.40 9.88
CA ALA A 81 -0.01 21.94 8.53
C ALA A 81 1.40 21.84 7.90
N ASN A 82 2.44 22.10 8.68
CA ASN A 82 3.83 21.99 8.23
C ASN A 82 4.24 20.52 8.03
N ILE A 83 3.82 19.63 8.94
CA ILE A 83 4.07 18.19 8.78
C ILE A 83 3.35 17.67 7.54
N LYS A 84 2.10 18.09 7.30
CA LYS A 84 1.35 17.73 6.11
C LYS A 84 2.04 18.17 4.83
N ASP A 85 2.41 19.44 4.72
CA ASP A 85 3.12 19.96 3.55
C ASP A 85 4.46 19.25 3.29
N LEU A 86 5.22 18.96 4.36
CA LEU A 86 6.48 18.22 4.27
C LEU A 86 6.25 16.78 3.78
N ILE A 87 5.35 16.05 4.44
CA ILE A 87 5.11 14.63 4.14
C ILE A 87 4.47 14.48 2.76
N ASP A 88 3.44 15.25 2.43
CA ASP A 88 2.68 15.09 1.18
C ASP A 88 3.57 15.30 -0.05
N ARG A 89 4.41 16.35 -0.03
CA ARG A 89 5.34 16.62 -1.15
C ARG A 89 6.43 15.55 -1.27
N ASN A 90 6.97 15.08 -0.14
CA ASN A 90 7.98 14.02 -0.16
C ASN A 90 7.38 12.67 -0.61
N VAL A 91 6.17 12.34 -0.17
CA VAL A 91 5.43 11.16 -0.65
C VAL A 91 5.26 11.23 -2.17
N ILE A 92 4.81 12.36 -2.71
CA ILE A 92 4.68 12.54 -4.17
C ILE A 92 6.02 12.30 -4.87
N ASN A 93 7.11 12.91 -4.39
CA ASN A 93 8.42 12.79 -5.05
C ASN A 93 8.98 11.36 -4.99
N ILE A 94 8.85 10.69 -3.83
CA ILE A 94 9.32 9.30 -3.64
C ILE A 94 8.50 8.36 -4.53
N LEU A 95 7.18 8.51 -4.55
CA LEU A 95 6.30 7.64 -5.35
C LEU A 95 6.40 7.91 -6.84
N SER A 96 6.67 9.15 -7.26
CA SER A 96 6.98 9.49 -8.65
C SER A 96 8.24 8.78 -9.13
N PHE A 97 9.29 8.76 -8.29
CA PHE A 97 10.48 7.97 -8.56
C PHE A 97 10.18 6.48 -8.59
N ALA A 98 9.46 5.94 -7.60
CA ALA A 98 9.10 4.51 -7.53
C ALA A 98 8.21 4.03 -8.70
N ASN A 99 7.44 4.95 -9.28
CA ASN A 99 6.68 4.71 -10.51
C ASN A 99 7.51 4.84 -11.79
N GLY A 100 8.79 5.24 -11.69
CA GLY A 100 9.68 5.48 -12.83
C GLY A 100 9.34 6.74 -13.61
N GLN A 101 8.58 7.68 -13.04
CA GLN A 101 8.25 8.97 -13.63
C GLN A 101 9.37 10.00 -13.42
N ALA A 102 10.09 9.89 -12.30
CA ALA A 102 11.27 10.69 -12.00
C ALA A 102 12.56 9.86 -12.16
N ARG A 103 13.65 10.50 -12.60
CA ARG A 103 14.98 9.87 -12.73
C ARG A 103 15.74 9.78 -11.40
N GLU A 104 15.35 10.58 -10.42
CA GLU A 104 15.96 10.63 -9.10
C GLU A 104 14.92 11.02 -8.05
N ILE A 105 15.13 10.60 -6.79
CA ILE A 105 14.32 11.05 -5.65
C ILE A 105 14.69 12.49 -5.32
N THR A 106 13.72 13.40 -5.38
CA THR A 106 13.86 14.77 -4.90
C THR A 106 13.27 14.89 -3.51
N VAL A 107 14.02 15.43 -2.56
CA VAL A 107 13.55 15.68 -1.20
C VAL A 107 13.07 17.11 -1.10
N TYR A 108 11.87 17.29 -0.56
CA TYR A 108 11.34 18.60 -0.21
C TYR A 108 11.69 18.95 1.23
N ILE A 109 12.29 20.12 1.44
CA ILE A 109 12.60 20.69 2.75
C ILE A 109 12.05 22.12 2.77
N PRO A 110 11.13 22.49 3.68
CA PRO A 110 10.46 23.78 3.68
C PRO A 110 11.35 24.90 4.25
N ILE A 111 12.46 25.19 3.59
CA ILE A 111 13.47 26.15 4.08
C ILE A 111 12.89 27.55 4.25
N SER A 112 11.96 27.96 3.38
CA SER A 112 11.26 29.25 3.49
C SER A 112 10.42 29.40 4.76
N LYS A 113 10.02 28.29 5.40
CA LYS A 113 9.25 28.29 6.64
C LYS A 113 10.11 28.35 7.89
N PHE A 114 11.43 28.20 7.76
CA PHE A 114 12.34 28.31 8.90
C PHE A 114 12.66 29.78 9.22
N PRO A 115 12.91 30.11 10.50
CA PRO A 115 13.38 31.42 10.90
C PRO A 115 14.64 31.82 10.12
N LYS A 116 14.76 33.11 9.77
CA LYS A 116 15.95 33.63 9.09
C LYS A 116 17.20 33.35 9.94
N GLY A 117 18.21 32.72 9.33
CA GLY A 117 19.48 32.35 10.01
C GLY A 117 19.50 30.93 10.60
N PHE A 118 18.40 30.18 10.57
CA PHE A 118 18.35 28.81 11.11
C PHE A 118 19.02 27.78 10.19
N VAL A 119 19.02 28.02 8.88
CA VAL A 119 19.74 27.20 7.91
C VAL A 119 21.01 27.94 7.48
N PRO A 120 22.21 27.37 7.73
CA PRO A 120 23.46 27.92 7.20
C PRO A 120 23.36 28.14 5.69
N LYS A 121 23.69 29.36 5.22
CA LYS A 121 23.69 29.70 3.78
C LYS A 121 24.59 28.78 2.97
N ASP A 122 25.62 28.24 3.61
CA ASP A 122 26.68 27.44 3.02
C ASP A 122 26.26 25.98 2.79
N LEU A 123 25.12 25.56 3.35
CA LEU A 123 24.61 24.21 3.13
C LEU A 123 24.17 23.98 1.68
N GLY A 124 23.89 25.03 0.88
CA GLY A 124 23.51 24.91 -0.53
C GLY A 124 22.35 23.92 -0.78
N ILE A 125 21.43 23.83 0.17
CA ILE A 125 20.21 23.01 0.09
C ILE A 125 19.11 23.96 -0.35
N ASN A 126 18.44 23.64 -1.46
CA ASN A 126 17.25 24.33 -1.90
C ASN A 126 16.01 23.59 -1.39
N GLU A 127 14.83 24.21 -1.47
CA GLU A 127 13.60 23.56 -1.01
C GLU A 127 13.34 22.22 -1.70
N LEU A 128 13.78 22.08 -2.95
CA LEU A 128 13.79 20.83 -3.69
C LEU A 128 15.25 20.48 -3.98
N THR A 129 15.76 19.43 -3.32
CA THR A 129 17.14 18.99 -3.49
C THR A 129 17.17 17.50 -3.81
N PRO A 130 17.95 17.04 -4.81
CA PRO A 130 18.11 15.63 -5.08
C PRO A 130 18.67 14.87 -3.87
N LEU A 131 18.15 13.69 -3.60
CA LEU A 131 18.57 12.86 -2.47
C LEU A 131 20.08 12.58 -2.53
N SER A 132 20.65 12.38 -3.72
CA SER A 132 22.10 12.15 -3.85
C SER A 132 22.94 13.33 -3.34
N THR A 133 22.46 14.55 -3.55
CA THR A 133 23.13 15.79 -3.11
C THR A 133 23.07 15.94 -1.59
N ILE A 134 21.94 15.55 -0.97
CA ILE A 134 21.80 15.55 0.48
C ILE A 134 22.74 14.51 1.08
N LEU A 135 22.65 13.25 0.63
CA LEU A 135 23.45 12.15 1.15
C LEU A 135 24.96 12.39 0.98
N SER A 136 25.39 12.97 -0.14
CA SER A 136 26.80 13.35 -0.34
C SER A 136 27.27 14.41 0.64
N LYS A 137 26.42 15.38 1.00
CA LYS A 137 26.77 16.43 1.98
C LYS A 137 26.93 15.89 3.39
N PHE A 138 26.20 14.83 3.73
CA PHE A 138 26.28 14.16 5.03
C PHE A 138 27.24 12.96 5.05
N ASN A 139 28.06 12.76 4.01
CA ASN A 139 28.98 11.61 3.88
C ASN A 139 28.29 10.24 4.08
N ILE A 140 27.02 10.12 3.65
CA ILE A 140 26.28 8.87 3.75
C ILE A 140 26.53 8.06 2.46
N PRO A 141 27.08 6.84 2.55
CA PRO A 141 27.36 6.03 1.37
C PRO A 141 26.06 5.65 0.65
N ILE A 142 26.02 5.87 -0.66
CA ILE A 142 24.84 5.61 -1.49
C ILE A 142 25.07 4.36 -2.33
N ASN A 143 24.28 3.32 -2.09
CA ASN A 143 24.17 2.21 -3.02
C ASN A 143 23.20 2.58 -4.16
N ARG A 144 23.72 3.21 -5.23
CA ARG A 144 22.92 3.65 -6.38
C ARG A 144 22.12 2.51 -7.01
N ASN A 145 22.68 1.29 -7.02
CA ASN A 145 22.00 0.13 -7.59
C ASN A 145 20.74 -0.22 -6.79
N GLN A 146 20.78 -0.16 -5.45
CA GLN A 146 19.61 -0.41 -4.61
C GLN A 146 18.50 0.63 -4.82
N ILE A 147 18.85 1.91 -4.96
CA ILE A 147 17.87 2.98 -5.22
C ILE A 147 17.24 2.81 -6.60
N GLN A 148 18.01 2.41 -7.62
CA GLN A 148 17.47 2.18 -8.96
C GLN A 148 16.41 1.06 -9.01
N TRP A 149 16.52 0.02 -8.18
CA TRP A 149 15.49 -1.03 -8.07
C TRP A 149 14.12 -0.50 -7.63
N ILE A 150 14.09 0.58 -6.86
CA ILE A 150 12.82 1.22 -6.45
C ILE A 150 12.09 1.80 -7.67
N SER A 151 12.83 2.35 -8.63
CA SER A 151 12.25 3.01 -9.81
C SER A 151 11.49 2.08 -10.77
N ILE A 152 11.74 0.77 -10.68
CA ILE A 152 11.08 -0.21 -11.54
C ILE A 152 9.85 -0.84 -10.89
N ILE A 153 9.60 -0.62 -9.59
CA ILE A 153 8.48 -1.24 -8.86
C ILE A 153 7.15 -0.92 -9.54
N GLY A 154 6.94 0.33 -9.98
CA GLY A 154 5.73 0.71 -10.68
C GLY A 154 5.50 0.00 -12.01
N LYS A 155 6.57 -0.26 -12.78
CA LYS A 155 6.47 -1.01 -14.04
C LYS A 155 6.25 -2.49 -13.79
N THR A 156 7.02 -3.07 -12.86
CA THR A 156 6.92 -4.49 -12.49
C THR A 156 5.54 -4.82 -11.92
N SER A 157 5.01 -3.99 -11.03
CA SER A 157 3.65 -4.19 -10.48
C SER A 157 2.57 -4.10 -11.55
N SER A 158 2.64 -3.14 -12.48
CA SER A 158 1.71 -3.08 -13.62
C SER A 158 1.80 -4.32 -14.52
N PHE A 159 3.01 -4.76 -14.85
CA PHE A 159 3.22 -5.96 -15.68
C PHE A 159 2.68 -7.23 -15.01
N LEU A 160 3.00 -7.43 -13.73
CA LEU A 160 2.51 -8.55 -12.94
C LEU A 160 0.98 -8.53 -12.86
N LEU A 161 0.40 -7.36 -12.57
CA LEU A 161 -1.05 -7.21 -12.51
C LEU A 161 -1.71 -7.60 -13.84
N MET A 162 -1.28 -7.01 -14.96
CA MET A 162 -1.87 -7.28 -16.28
C MET A 162 -1.72 -8.74 -16.67
N SER A 163 -0.53 -9.31 -16.48
CA SER A 163 -0.24 -10.72 -16.80
C SER A 163 -1.07 -11.67 -15.94
N SER A 164 -1.15 -11.42 -14.63
CA SER A 164 -1.96 -12.25 -13.72
C SER A 164 -3.45 -12.13 -14.03
N VAL A 165 -3.97 -10.94 -14.31
CA VAL A 165 -5.38 -10.76 -14.71
C VAL A 165 -5.69 -11.51 -16.00
N ALA A 166 -4.82 -11.42 -17.01
CA ALA A 166 -4.99 -12.17 -18.26
C ALA A 166 -5.03 -13.68 -18.02
N ILE A 167 -4.11 -14.22 -17.20
CA ILE A 167 -4.08 -15.64 -16.84
C ILE A 167 -5.35 -16.04 -16.09
N LEU A 168 -5.83 -15.23 -15.14
CA LEU A 168 -7.07 -15.53 -14.39
C LEU A 168 -8.29 -15.58 -15.32
N VAL A 169 -8.40 -14.64 -16.25
CA VAL A 169 -9.48 -14.65 -17.26
C VAL A 169 -9.41 -15.91 -18.12
N ILE A 170 -8.21 -16.29 -18.59
CA ILE A 170 -8.01 -17.53 -19.35
C ILE A 170 -8.45 -18.74 -18.50
N CYS A 171 -8.06 -18.82 -17.23
CA CYS A 171 -8.46 -19.90 -16.35
C CYS A 171 -9.98 -19.96 -16.15
N LEU A 172 -10.67 -18.82 -16.00
CA LEU A 172 -12.14 -18.77 -15.91
C LEU A 172 -12.80 -19.25 -17.20
N CYS A 173 -12.31 -18.81 -18.36
CA CYS A 173 -12.78 -19.29 -19.66
C CYS A 173 -12.58 -20.82 -19.79
N LEU A 174 -11.43 -21.34 -19.39
CA LEU A 174 -11.15 -22.78 -19.41
C LEU A 174 -12.06 -23.55 -18.45
N PHE A 175 -12.33 -23.03 -17.25
CA PHE A 175 -13.32 -23.64 -16.34
C PHE A 175 -14.71 -23.73 -16.99
N PHE A 176 -15.13 -22.69 -17.70
CA PHE A 176 -16.40 -22.67 -18.42
C PHE A 176 -16.42 -23.66 -19.60
N VAL A 177 -15.36 -23.70 -20.41
CA VAL A 177 -15.24 -24.62 -21.55
C VAL A 177 -15.24 -26.08 -21.08
N LEU A 178 -14.51 -26.39 -20.02
CA LEU A 178 -14.40 -27.75 -19.45
C LEU A 178 -15.66 -28.20 -18.69
N THR A 179 -16.62 -27.31 -18.45
CA THR A 179 -17.92 -27.66 -17.87
C THR A 179 -18.84 -28.17 -18.96
N ASP A 180 -19.47 -29.32 -18.73
CA ASP A 180 -20.41 -29.89 -19.71
C ASP A 180 -21.69 -29.05 -19.77
N ALA A 181 -22.37 -29.04 -20.92
CA ALA A 181 -23.63 -28.32 -21.08
C ALA A 181 -24.70 -28.83 -20.11
N GLY A 182 -25.59 -27.95 -19.65
CA GLY A 182 -26.62 -28.26 -18.66
C GLY A 182 -26.11 -28.44 -17.22
N LYS A 183 -24.79 -28.62 -17.01
CA LYS A 183 -24.17 -28.70 -15.69
C LYS A 183 -23.90 -27.33 -15.09
N ARG A 184 -23.91 -27.27 -13.76
CA ARG A 184 -23.57 -26.08 -12.97
C ARG A 184 -22.07 -25.80 -13.00
N LEU A 185 -21.69 -24.54 -12.86
CA LEU A 185 -20.28 -24.09 -12.82
C LEU A 185 -19.62 -24.34 -11.46
N THR A 186 -19.87 -25.51 -10.85
CA THR A 186 -19.48 -25.85 -9.47
C THR A 186 -17.97 -25.66 -9.23
N PHE A 187 -17.11 -26.07 -10.16
CA PHE A 187 -15.64 -25.92 -9.99
C PHE A 187 -15.19 -24.46 -9.98
N ALA A 188 -15.72 -23.63 -10.88
CA ALA A 188 -15.44 -22.19 -10.88
C ALA A 188 -15.99 -21.53 -9.61
N GLY A 189 -17.20 -21.93 -9.19
CA GLY A 189 -17.83 -21.48 -7.95
C GLY A 189 -16.99 -21.79 -6.71
N VAL A 190 -16.54 -23.04 -6.54
CA VAL A 190 -15.65 -23.45 -5.43
C VAL A 190 -14.34 -22.66 -5.46
N THR A 191 -13.74 -22.50 -6.63
CA THR A 191 -12.47 -21.76 -6.78
C THR A 191 -12.64 -20.33 -6.31
N ILE A 192 -13.62 -19.59 -6.87
CA ILE A 192 -13.90 -18.19 -6.56
C ILE A 192 -14.34 -18.01 -5.10
N LEU A 193 -15.13 -18.94 -4.56
CA LEU A 193 -15.53 -18.93 -3.16
C LEU A 193 -14.31 -19.05 -2.24
N LEU A 194 -13.38 -19.96 -2.53
CA LEU A 194 -12.20 -20.18 -1.70
C LEU A 194 -11.29 -18.95 -1.65
N ILE A 195 -11.05 -18.28 -2.77
CA ILE A 195 -10.28 -17.02 -2.79
C ILE A 195 -11.03 -15.87 -2.10
N GLY A 196 -12.36 -15.87 -2.13
CA GLY A 196 -13.17 -14.98 -1.29
C GLY A 196 -12.89 -15.21 0.20
N ILE A 197 -12.95 -16.45 0.66
CA ILE A 197 -12.67 -16.85 2.06
C ILE A 197 -11.22 -16.55 2.46
N LEU A 198 -10.25 -16.83 1.58
CA LEU A 198 -8.83 -16.51 1.82
C LEU A 198 -8.63 -15.00 1.97
N SER A 199 -9.27 -14.20 1.13
CA SER A 199 -9.20 -12.74 1.22
C SER A 199 -9.78 -12.20 2.53
N LEU A 200 -10.90 -12.77 2.99
CA LEU A 200 -11.49 -12.43 4.30
C LEU A 200 -10.58 -12.85 5.47
N SER A 201 -9.87 -13.96 5.32
CA SER A 201 -8.90 -14.43 6.32
C SER A 201 -7.70 -13.49 6.42
N ILE A 202 -7.19 -13.00 5.28
CA ILE A 202 -6.13 -11.98 5.24
C ILE A 202 -6.61 -10.67 5.86
N TRP A 203 -7.82 -10.20 5.51
CA TRP A 203 -8.43 -9.03 6.16
C TRP A 203 -8.45 -9.15 7.68
N LYS A 204 -8.90 -10.30 8.21
CA LYS A 204 -8.93 -10.55 9.67
C LYS A 204 -7.54 -10.55 10.28
N GLN A 205 -6.54 -11.11 9.60
CA GLN A 205 -5.15 -11.10 10.08
C GLN A 205 -4.56 -9.68 10.12
N ILE A 206 -4.80 -8.87 9.08
CA ILE A 206 -4.39 -7.45 9.06
C ILE A 206 -5.07 -6.70 10.20
N GLY A 207 -6.38 -6.90 10.40
CA GLY A 207 -7.13 -6.28 11.50
C GLY A 207 -6.56 -6.63 12.87
N SER A 208 -6.26 -7.91 13.11
CA SER A 208 -5.60 -8.37 14.35
C SER A 208 -4.24 -7.71 14.55
N TYR A 209 -3.41 -7.64 13.50
CA TYR A 209 -2.11 -6.98 13.56
C TYR A 209 -2.23 -5.48 13.87
N THR A 210 -3.19 -4.79 13.25
CA THR A 210 -3.44 -3.36 13.56
C THR A 210 -3.94 -3.13 14.99
N GLY A 211 -4.79 -4.02 15.52
CA GLY A 211 -5.23 -3.96 16.92
C GLY A 211 -4.07 -4.18 17.89
N ASN A 212 -3.18 -5.14 17.59
CA ASN A 212 -2.00 -5.42 18.39
C ASN A 212 -0.96 -4.30 18.32
N LEU A 213 -0.81 -3.60 17.19
CA LEU A 213 0.04 -2.41 17.07
C LEU A 213 -0.42 -1.30 18.02
N ALA A 214 -1.74 -1.11 18.17
CA ALA A 214 -2.28 -0.13 19.12
C ALA A 214 -2.11 -0.57 20.59
N GLY A 215 -2.24 -1.88 20.87
CA GLY A 215 -2.15 -2.42 22.23
C GLY A 215 -0.73 -2.66 22.76
N ASN A 216 0.25 -2.95 21.90
CA ASN A 216 1.61 -3.35 22.30
C ASN A 216 2.62 -2.18 22.36
N LEU A 217 2.15 -0.94 22.27
CA LEU A 217 2.96 0.23 22.59
C LEU A 217 3.19 0.28 24.10
N GLN A 218 4.17 -0.48 24.60
CA GLN A 218 4.62 -0.43 26.00
C GLN A 218 4.93 1.02 26.39
N ALA A 219 4.36 1.49 27.50
CA ALA A 219 4.54 2.86 27.96
C ALA A 219 5.91 3.07 28.63
N PRO A 220 6.69 4.12 28.27
CA PRO A 220 6.59 4.94 27.06
C PRO A 220 7.37 4.29 25.88
N PRO A 221 6.79 4.18 24.67
CA PRO A 221 7.49 3.60 23.54
C PRO A 221 8.58 4.54 23.04
N VAL A 222 9.70 3.98 22.54
CA VAL A 222 10.74 4.70 21.78
C VAL A 222 10.08 5.47 20.62
N LEU A 223 10.54 6.71 20.35
CA LEU A 223 9.97 7.62 19.34
C LEU A 223 9.70 6.92 18.00
N GLU A 224 10.66 6.14 17.52
CA GLU A 224 10.57 5.37 16.27
C GLU A 224 9.33 4.45 16.23
N LYS A 225 9.06 3.73 17.31
CA LYS A 225 7.90 2.83 17.41
C LYS A 225 6.58 3.61 17.40
N GLN A 226 6.55 4.79 18.02
CA GLN A 226 5.35 5.65 17.99
C GLN A 226 5.09 6.20 16.59
N ILE A 227 6.14 6.70 15.91
CA ILE A 227 6.02 7.21 14.54
C ILE A 227 5.53 6.10 13.60
N VAL A 228 6.12 4.90 13.68
CA VAL A 228 5.71 3.76 12.88
C VAL A 228 4.25 3.40 13.16
N ALA A 229 3.82 3.37 14.42
CA ALA A 229 2.43 3.06 14.74
C ALA A 229 1.45 4.09 14.18
N ILE A 230 1.73 5.39 14.35
CA ILE A 230 0.89 6.50 13.87
C ILE A 230 0.73 6.43 12.34
N VAL A 231 1.81 6.15 11.61
CA VAL A 231 1.81 6.12 10.13
C VAL A 231 1.23 4.80 9.59
N THR A 232 1.60 3.67 10.17
CA THR A 232 1.32 2.34 9.61
C THR A 232 -0.12 1.90 9.84
N GLN A 233 -0.70 2.25 11.00
CA GLN A 233 -2.05 1.83 11.37
C GLN A 233 -3.13 2.27 10.36
N PRO A 234 -3.23 3.56 9.96
CA PRO A 234 -4.25 3.98 9.00
C PRO A 234 -4.02 3.40 7.60
N VAL A 235 -2.76 3.27 7.17
CA VAL A 235 -2.41 2.66 5.87
C VAL A 235 -2.87 1.20 5.82
N LEU A 236 -2.55 0.42 6.86
CA LEU A 236 -2.98 -0.98 6.96
C LEU A 236 -4.50 -1.11 7.05
N ALA A 237 -5.18 -0.20 7.74
CA ALA A 237 -6.65 -0.21 7.81
C ALA A 237 -7.30 -0.04 6.43
N GLU A 238 -6.77 0.85 5.58
CA GLU A 238 -7.27 1.03 4.21
C GLU A 238 -6.94 -0.16 3.29
N ILE A 239 -5.76 -0.75 3.43
CA ILE A 239 -5.41 -2.01 2.73
C ILE A 239 -6.36 -3.13 3.17
N ALA A 240 -6.66 -3.24 4.48
CA ALA A 240 -7.58 -4.23 5.01
C ALA A 240 -8.99 -4.09 4.41
N LYS A 241 -9.51 -2.86 4.24
CA LYS A 241 -10.80 -2.62 3.56
C LYS A 241 -10.83 -3.20 2.14
N THR A 242 -9.71 -3.15 1.44
CA THR A 242 -9.59 -3.70 0.07
C THR A 242 -9.70 -5.22 0.08
N TRP A 243 -8.97 -5.88 0.98
CA TRP A 243 -9.09 -7.34 1.18
C TRP A 243 -10.49 -7.77 1.58
N PHE A 244 -11.17 -6.97 2.42
CA PHE A 244 -12.56 -7.21 2.77
C PHE A 244 -13.49 -7.11 1.57
N LEU A 245 -13.41 -6.03 0.78
CA LEU A 245 -14.26 -5.83 -0.41
C LEU A 245 -14.04 -6.93 -1.45
N VAL A 246 -12.78 -7.27 -1.72
CA VAL A 246 -12.43 -8.41 -2.58
C VAL A 246 -13.04 -9.70 -2.01
N GLY A 247 -12.83 -9.97 -0.73
CA GLY A 247 -13.36 -11.17 -0.08
C GLY A 247 -14.87 -11.32 -0.17
N VAL A 248 -15.63 -10.26 0.13
CA VAL A 248 -17.10 -10.25 0.02
C VAL A 248 -17.53 -10.45 -1.42
N THR A 249 -16.94 -9.70 -2.37
CA THR A 249 -17.31 -9.76 -3.78
C THR A 249 -17.11 -11.17 -4.33
N PHE A 250 -15.93 -11.74 -4.16
CA PHE A 250 -15.61 -13.10 -4.64
C PHE A 250 -16.45 -14.17 -3.94
N THR A 251 -16.78 -14.01 -2.65
CA THR A 251 -17.68 -14.92 -1.94
C THR A 251 -19.09 -14.93 -2.57
N ILE A 252 -19.67 -13.75 -2.81
CA ILE A 252 -21.00 -13.62 -3.43
C ILE A 252 -20.99 -14.19 -4.84
N PHE A 253 -20.00 -13.83 -5.67
CA PHE A 253 -19.86 -14.35 -7.03
C PHE A 253 -19.66 -15.88 -7.04
N GLY A 254 -18.86 -16.41 -6.12
CA GLY A 254 -18.62 -17.85 -5.98
C GLY A 254 -19.91 -18.61 -5.64
N ILE A 255 -20.72 -18.06 -4.73
CA ILE A 255 -22.04 -18.62 -4.38
C ILE A 255 -22.97 -18.60 -5.60
N ALA A 256 -23.06 -17.47 -6.30
CA ALA A 256 -23.93 -17.31 -7.48
C ALA A 256 -23.62 -18.35 -8.57
N LEU A 257 -22.34 -18.66 -8.79
CA LEU A 257 -21.92 -19.65 -9.80
C LEU A 257 -22.41 -21.07 -9.53
N PHE A 258 -22.77 -21.43 -8.30
CA PHE A 258 -23.41 -22.73 -8.02
C PHE A 258 -24.84 -22.82 -8.57
N PHE A 259 -25.49 -21.69 -8.81
CA PHE A 259 -26.86 -21.65 -9.33
C PHE A 259 -26.90 -21.47 -10.86
N ILE A 260 -25.78 -21.04 -11.47
CA ILE A 260 -25.68 -20.84 -12.91
C ILE A 260 -25.35 -22.17 -13.61
N LYS A 261 -26.21 -22.58 -14.55
CA LYS A 261 -25.98 -23.70 -15.47
C LYS A 261 -25.37 -23.20 -16.77
N LYS A 262 -24.46 -23.99 -17.35
CA LYS A 262 -23.95 -23.73 -18.70
C LYS A 262 -25.09 -23.93 -19.72
N PRO A 263 -25.37 -22.97 -20.61
CA PRO A 263 -26.43 -23.10 -21.60
C PRO A 263 -26.16 -24.30 -22.52
N GLU A 264 -27.21 -25.03 -22.85
CA GLU A 264 -27.19 -26.04 -23.90
C GLU A 264 -27.33 -25.30 -25.23
N PHE A 265 -26.22 -25.12 -25.96
CA PHE A 265 -26.28 -24.69 -27.35
C PHE A 265 -26.77 -25.87 -28.20
N GLY A 266 -28.07 -26.17 -28.08
CA GLY A 266 -28.74 -27.07 -28.99
C GLY A 266 -28.88 -26.38 -30.34
N ALA A 267 -28.16 -26.85 -31.35
CA ALA A 267 -28.60 -26.67 -32.72
C ALA A 267 -30.00 -27.30 -32.80
N LYS A 268 -31.05 -26.45 -32.78
CA LYS A 268 -32.38 -26.85 -33.24
C LYS A 268 -32.16 -27.35 -34.67
N LYS A 269 -32.12 -28.68 -34.86
CA LYS A 269 -32.45 -29.26 -36.15
C LYS A 269 -33.90 -28.86 -36.41
N SER A 270 -34.10 -27.79 -37.18
CA SER A 270 -35.36 -27.60 -37.91
C SER A 270 -35.45 -28.75 -38.92
N GLY A 271 -36.19 -29.78 -38.55
CA GLY A 271 -36.65 -30.82 -39.45
C GLY A 271 -38.16 -30.90 -39.30
N VAL A 272 -38.85 -29.99 -39.98
CA VAL A 272 -40.17 -30.24 -40.56
C VAL A 272 -39.91 -30.46 -42.04
#